data_AF-A0A947LVA6-F1
#
_entry.id   AF-A0A947LVA6-F1
#
_cell.length_a   1.000
_cell.length_b   1.000
_cell.length_c   1.000
_cell.angle_alpha   90.00
_cell.angle_beta   90.00
_cell.angle_gamma   90.00
#
_symmetry.space_group_name_H-M   'P 1'
#
loop_
_entity.id
_entity.type
_entity.pdbx_description
1 polymer ?
#
loop_
_entity_poly.entity_id
_entity_poly.type
_entity_poly.pdbx_seq_one_letter_code
_entity_poly.pdbx_strand_id
1 'polypeptide(L)'
;MKGAGMDQSLPQGKMDMKAMMKENNDRMASVPMSGNPDVDFAQMMRIHHQGAIDMAQTLLRDGKDPQMLKMAKNIISAQKKEIAELEAFLARSGKTPAASAK
;
A
#
# COMPACT_ATOMS: atom_id res chain seq x y z
N MET A 1 -0.08 44.35 -10.25
CA MET A 1 -0.98 43.89 -9.19
C MET A 1 -1.10 42.37 -9.27
N LYS A 2 -0.84 41.70 -8.14
CA LYS A 2 -1.23 40.34 -7.70
C LYS A 2 -0.94 39.13 -8.59
N GLY A 3 0.10 38.39 -8.20
CA GLY A 3 0.21 36.96 -8.44
C GLY A 3 -0.84 36.21 -7.61
N ALA A 4 -1.50 35.24 -8.26
CA ALA A 4 -2.37 34.28 -7.59
C ALA A 4 -1.50 33.16 -7.02
N GLY A 5 -1.16 33.27 -5.73
CA GLY A 5 -0.68 32.14 -4.96
C GLY A 5 -1.81 31.13 -4.84
N MET A 6 -1.61 29.95 -5.41
CA MET A 6 -2.40 28.78 -5.06
C MET A 6 -2.00 28.40 -3.64
N ASP A 7 -2.79 28.88 -2.69
CA ASP A 7 -2.76 28.42 -1.32
C ASP A 7 -3.14 26.92 -1.31
N GLN A 8 -2.12 26.06 -1.31
CA GLN A 8 -2.27 24.62 -1.11
C GLN A 8 -2.20 24.27 0.38
N SER A 9 -2.82 25.08 1.24
CA SER A 9 -3.10 24.65 2.61
C SER A 9 -4.21 23.59 2.59
N LEU A 10 -3.82 22.35 2.32
CA LEU A 10 -4.67 21.20 2.59
C LEU A 10 -4.98 21.21 4.09
N PRO A 11 -6.26 21.18 4.50
CA PRO A 11 -6.60 21.18 5.92
C PRO A 11 -6.01 19.93 6.59
N GLN A 12 -5.12 20.14 7.55
CA GLN A 12 -4.69 19.12 8.50
C GLN A 12 -5.88 18.73 9.36
N GLY A 13 -6.66 17.76 8.89
CA GLY A 13 -7.81 17.22 9.61
C GLY A 13 -8.72 16.44 8.67
N LYS A 14 -8.68 15.10 8.79
CA LYS A 14 -9.29 14.08 7.93
C LYS A 14 -8.44 13.74 6.70
N MET A 15 -7.56 12.74 6.82
CA MET A 15 -6.84 12.19 5.68
C MET A 15 -7.86 11.65 4.67
N ASP A 16 -7.84 12.16 3.44
CA ASP A 16 -8.74 11.72 2.38
C ASP A 16 -8.37 10.29 1.94
N MET A 17 -9.18 9.31 2.35
CA MET A 17 -9.02 7.90 1.96
C MET A 17 -8.90 7.72 0.45
N LYS A 18 -9.55 8.57 -0.36
CA LYS A 18 -9.42 8.53 -1.82
C LYS A 18 -8.04 8.97 -2.29
N ALA A 19 -7.47 10.00 -1.67
CA ALA A 19 -6.10 10.43 -1.96
C ALA A 19 -5.09 9.34 -1.61
N MET A 20 -5.26 8.67 -0.46
CA MET A 20 -4.41 7.53 -0.05
C MET A 20 -4.52 6.36 -1.04
N MET A 21 -5.74 6.00 -1.45
CA MET A 21 -5.95 4.95 -2.46
C MET A 21 -5.35 5.34 -3.81
N LYS A 22 -5.47 6.60 -4.23
CA LYS A 22 -4.87 7.10 -5.46
C LYS A 22 -3.34 6.99 -5.41
N GLU A 23 -2.71 7.47 -4.35
CA GLU A 23 -1.26 7.38 -4.16
C GLU A 23 -0.80 5.92 -4.19
N ASN A 24 -1.51 5.02 -3.52
CA ASN A 24 -1.21 3.60 -3.53
C ASN A 24 -1.32 3.00 -4.95
N ASN A 25 -2.33 3.38 -5.72
CA ASN A 25 -2.49 2.97 -7.11
C ASN A 25 -1.37 3.51 -8.01
N ASP A 26 -0.98 4.78 -7.84
CA ASP A 26 0.14 5.38 -8.58
C ASP A 26 1.46 4.65 -8.26
N ARG A 27 1.66 4.24 -6.99
CA ARG A 27 2.81 3.42 -6.58
C ARG A 27 2.80 2.04 -7.21
N MET A 28 1.65 1.36 -7.26
CA MET A 28 1.54 0.05 -7.94
C MET A 28 1.78 0.18 -9.44
N ALA A 29 1.24 1.21 -10.08
CA ALA A 29 1.41 1.46 -11.51
C ALA A 29 2.85 1.80 -11.91
N SER A 30 3.68 2.27 -10.97
CA SER A 30 5.10 2.56 -11.22
C SER A 30 6.04 1.37 -11.00
N VAL A 31 5.53 0.20 -10.58
CA VAL A 31 6.32 -1.02 -10.45
C VAL A 31 6.72 -1.54 -11.84
N PRO A 32 8.03 -1.66 -12.15
CA PRO A 32 8.47 -2.28 -13.40
C PRO A 32 8.13 -3.78 -13.40
N MET A 33 7.43 -4.25 -14.42
CA MET A 33 7.09 -5.67 -14.56
C MET A 33 8.35 -6.46 -14.94
N SER A 34 8.66 -7.49 -14.16
CA SER A 34 9.79 -8.37 -14.37
C SER A 34 9.54 -9.44 -15.44
N GLY A 35 8.26 -9.69 -15.76
CA GLY A 35 7.85 -10.79 -16.64
C GLY A 35 7.74 -12.13 -15.91
N ASN A 36 8.10 -12.20 -14.63
CA ASN A 36 7.82 -13.33 -13.76
C ASN A 36 6.56 -13.02 -12.94
N PRO A 37 5.45 -13.75 -13.15
CA PRO A 37 4.19 -13.46 -12.48
C PRO A 37 4.25 -13.57 -10.95
N ASP A 38 5.09 -14.46 -10.40
CA ASP A 38 5.23 -14.60 -8.95
C ASP A 38 5.95 -13.40 -8.34
N VAL A 39 6.99 -12.90 -9.02
CA VAL A 39 7.71 -11.69 -8.61
C VAL A 39 6.82 -10.46 -8.73
N ASP A 40 6.12 -10.32 -9.86
CA ASP A 40 5.24 -9.19 -10.12
C ASP A 40 4.08 -9.14 -9.12
N PHE A 41 3.46 -10.30 -8.82
CA PHE A 41 2.46 -10.42 -7.78
C PHE A 41 3.01 -9.99 -6.42
N ALA A 42 4.18 -10.49 -6.03
CA ALA A 42 4.74 -10.16 -4.71
C ALA A 42 5.11 -8.68 -4.58
N GLN A 43 5.64 -8.05 -5.64
CA GLN A 43 5.95 -6.63 -5.65
C GLN A 43 4.69 -5.77 -5.53
N MET A 44 3.67 -6.04 -6.35
CA MET A 44 2.42 -5.27 -6.34
C MET A 44 1.64 -5.49 -5.04
N MET A 45 1.51 -6.73 -4.58
CA MET A 45 0.67 -7.05 -3.43
C MET A 45 1.26 -6.52 -2.13
N ARG A 46 2.59 -6.45 -2.00
CA ARG A 46 3.24 -5.77 -0.88
C ARG A 46 2.84 -4.29 -0.80
N ILE A 47 2.82 -3.60 -1.94
CA ILE A 47 2.41 -2.18 -2.01
C ILE A 47 0.92 -2.05 -1.70
N HIS A 48 0.07 -2.86 -2.36
CA HIS A 48 -1.37 -2.88 -2.13
C HIS A 48 -1.72 -3.05 -0.65
N HIS A 49 -1.08 -4.02 0.03
CA HIS A 49 -1.27 -4.26 1.45
C HIS A 49 -0.81 -3.09 2.32
N GLN A 50 0.29 -2.42 1.97
CA GLN A 50 0.71 -1.23 2.71
C GLN A 50 -0.36 -0.12 2.64
N GLY A 51 -0.93 0.16 1.46
CA GLY A 51 -2.00 1.14 1.34
C GLY A 51 -3.25 0.79 2.18
N ALA A 52 -3.62 -0.49 2.22
CA ALA A 52 -4.73 -0.95 3.06
C ALA A 52 -4.43 -0.84 4.56
N ILE A 53 -3.19 -1.09 5.00
CA ILE A 53 -2.74 -0.82 6.37
C ILE A 53 -2.86 0.66 6.71
N ASP A 54 -2.41 1.55 5.82
CA ASP A 54 -2.41 3.00 6.06
C ASP A 54 -3.86 3.53 6.20
N MET A 55 -4.78 3.04 5.36
CA MET A 55 -6.22 3.34 5.49
C MET A 55 -6.82 2.77 6.77
N ALA A 56 -6.48 1.53 7.13
CA ALA A 56 -6.95 0.92 8.37
C ALA A 56 -6.47 1.69 9.61
N GLN A 57 -5.24 2.21 9.60
CA GLN A 57 -4.73 3.08 10.68
C GLN A 57 -5.49 4.41 10.75
N THR A 58 -5.85 5.00 9.62
CA THR A 58 -6.70 6.20 9.58
C THR A 58 -8.08 5.92 10.17
N LEU A 59 -8.69 4.77 9.84
CA LEU A 59 -9.95 4.33 10.44
C LEU A 59 -9.83 4.11 11.95
N LEU A 60 -8.70 3.59 12.45
CA LEU A 60 -8.48 3.44 13.89
C LEU A 60 -8.34 4.77 14.64
N ARG A 61 -7.82 5.81 13.98
CA ARG A 61 -7.66 7.14 14.56
C ARG A 61 -8.97 7.92 14.58
N ASP A 62 -9.70 7.90 13.46
CA ASP A 62 -10.79 8.85 13.20
C ASP A 62 -12.18 8.18 13.20
N GLY A 63 -12.23 6.85 13.12
CA GLY A 63 -13.46 6.06 13.06
C GLY A 63 -14.16 5.90 14.41
N LYS A 64 -15.45 5.55 14.36
CA LYS A 64 -16.32 5.45 15.55
C LYS A 64 -17.06 4.12 15.68
N ASP A 65 -17.28 3.42 14.58
CA ASP A 65 -18.03 2.16 14.58
C ASP A 65 -17.16 1.00 15.14
N PRO A 66 -17.57 0.33 16.23
CA PRO A 66 -16.76 -0.71 16.86
C PRO A 66 -16.47 -1.92 15.97
N GLN A 67 -17.39 -2.30 15.09
CA GLN A 67 -17.20 -3.42 14.17
C GLN A 67 -16.15 -3.07 13.11
N MET A 68 -16.20 -1.85 12.57
CA MET A 68 -15.20 -1.35 11.63
C MET A 68 -13.82 -1.17 12.27
N LEU A 69 -13.74 -0.70 13.52
CA LEU A 69 -12.48 -0.62 14.26
C LEU A 69 -11.88 -2.02 14.51
N LYS A 70 -12.71 -3.02 14.83
CA LYS A 70 -12.26 -4.42 14.95
C LYS A 70 -11.74 -4.95 13.60
N MET A 71 -12.45 -4.67 12.51
CA MET A 71 -12.02 -5.04 11.16
C MET A 71 -10.67 -4.41 10.80
N ALA A 72 -10.47 -3.12 11.10
CA ALA A 72 -9.22 -2.42 10.84
C ALA A 72 -8.02 -3.06 11.56
N LYS A 73 -8.18 -3.45 12.84
CA LYS A 73 -7.14 -4.17 13.60
C LYS A 73 -6.78 -5.51 12.94
N ASN A 74 -7.80 -6.25 12.49
CA ASN A 74 -7.59 -7.53 11.83
C ASN A 74 -6.87 -7.37 10.49
N ILE A 75 -7.26 -6.38 9.68
CA ILE A 75 -6.58 -6.04 8.41
C ILE A 75 -5.10 -5.74 8.67
N ILE A 76 -4.80 -4.88 9.65
CA ILE A 76 -3.41 -4.52 9.98
C ILE A 76 -2.60 -5.76 10.38
N SER A 77 -3.16 -6.63 11.22
CA SER A 77 -2.45 -7.83 11.67
C SER A 77 -2.19 -8.82 10.54
N ALA A 78 -3.19 -9.09 9.70
CA ALA A 78 -3.08 -10.04 8.60
C ALA A 78 -2.11 -9.53 7.53
N GLN A 79 -2.29 -8.29 7.09
CA GLN A 79 -1.52 -7.75 5.97
C GLN A 79 -0.07 -7.45 6.33
N LYS A 80 0.25 -7.15 7.60
CA LYS A 80 1.65 -7.09 8.06
C LYS A 80 2.35 -8.44 7.96
N LYS A 81 1.63 -9.52 8.27
CA LYS A 81 2.17 -10.88 8.14
C LYS A 81 2.40 -11.22 6.67
N GLU A 82 1.42 -10.93 5.81
CA GLU A 82 1.53 -11.16 4.36
C GLU A 82 2.66 -10.34 3.73
N ILE A 83 2.83 -9.07 4.11
CA ILE A 83 3.97 -8.24 3.68
C ILE A 83 5.30 -8.92 4.03
N ALA A 84 5.46 -9.43 5.25
CA ALA A 84 6.69 -10.11 5.66
C ALA A 84 6.95 -11.38 4.82
N GLU A 85 5.92 -12.14 4.48
CA GLU A 85 6.01 -13.32 3.60
C GLU A 85 6.41 -12.94 2.18
N LEU A 86 5.81 -11.88 1.62
CA LEU A 86 6.12 -11.36 0.28
C LEU A 86 7.54 -10.79 0.21
N GLU A 87 7.98 -10.05 1.23
CA GLU A 87 9.36 -9.53 1.32
C GLU A 87 10.37 -10.67 1.42
N ALA A 88 10.08 -11.69 2.23
CA ALA A 88 10.93 -12.86 2.34
C ALA A 88 11.02 -13.62 1.00
N PHE A 89 9.92 -13.71 0.25
CA PHE A 89 9.93 -14.27 -1.10
C PHE A 89 10.80 -13.44 -2.05
N LEU A 90 10.58 -12.13 -2.15
CA LEU A 90 11.34 -11.24 -3.03
C LEU A 90 12.84 -11.26 -2.73
N ALA A 91 13.23 -11.32 -1.46
CA ALA A 91 14.62 -11.41 -1.03
C ALA A 91 15.30 -12.72 -1.46
N ARG A 92 14.55 -13.81 -1.65
CA ARG A 92 15.05 -15.08 -2.21
C ARG A 92 15.06 -15.04 -3.72
N SER A 93 14.01 -14.52 -4.35
CA SER A 93 13.88 -14.44 -5.81
C SER A 93 14.94 -13.54 -6.46
N GLY A 94 15.41 -12.49 -5.78
CA GLY A 94 16.53 -11.67 -6.24
C GLY A 94 17.92 -12.31 -6.09
N LYS A 95 18.05 -13.46 -5.41
CA LYS A 95 19.31 -14.19 -5.22
C LYS A 95 19.42 -15.42 -6.13
N THR A 96 18.33 -15.85 -6.74
CA THR A 96 18.31 -16.99 -7.65
C THR A 96 18.53 -16.48 -9.08
N PRO A 97 19.56 -16.94 -9.82
CA PRO A 97 19.63 -16.71 -11.26
C PRO A 97 18.32 -17.19 -11.86
N ALA A 98 17.70 -16.38 -12.74
CA ALA A 98 16.43 -16.69 -13.39
C ALA A 98 16.41 -18.16 -13.82
N ALA A 99 15.67 -18.99 -13.08
CA ALA A 99 15.57 -20.40 -13.39
C ALA A 99 14.86 -20.50 -14.74
N SER A 100 15.56 -21.14 -15.68
CA SER A 100 15.13 -21.32 -17.06
C SER A 100 13.67 -21.74 -17.13
N ALA A 101 12.88 -20.94 -17.84
CA ALA A 101 11.55 -21.33 -18.28
C ALA A 101 11.66 -22.67 -19.03
N LYS A 102 10.84 -23.64 -18.61
CA LYS A 102 10.65 -24.92 -19.28
C LYS A 102 9.48 -24.81 -20.24
#